data_AF-W7U0L9-F1
#
_entry.id   AF-W7U0L9-F1
#
_cell.length_a   1.000
_cell.length_b   1.000
_cell.length_c   1.000
_cell.angle_alpha   90.00
_cell.angle_beta   90.00
_cell.angle_gamma   90.00
#
_symmetry.space_group_name_H-M   'P 1'
#
loop_
_entity.id
_entity.type
_entity.pdbx_description
1 polymer ?
#
loop_
_entity_poly.entity_id
_entity_poly.type
_entity_poly.pdbx_seq_one_letter_code
_entity_poly.pdbx_strand_id
1 'polypeptide(L)'
;MLIFCRSDLAAATLSPRIIFIRILLTMPNQEVIPHLNMSLEPTFLTNRPTEADMQERGLLSPNSIAPALQGKARTLQKAMVKDAIALQLASRPDAESLHDKGVHSPGSNISPSLLPAAHNLEKCLKKDAVAKSLRERPTKDELITDGILSPPMA
;
A
#
# COMPACT_ATOMS: atom_id res chain seq x y z
N MET A 1 65.30 -11.86 28.70
CA MET A 1 65.98 -11.28 29.90
C MET A 1 66.51 -9.93 29.46
N LEU A 2 65.79 -8.86 29.83
CA LEU A 2 66.15 -7.90 30.89
C LEU A 2 67.43 -7.13 30.47
N ILE A 3 67.46 -5.80 30.46
CA ILE A 3 67.18 -4.93 31.60
C ILE A 3 66.77 -3.53 31.12
N PHE A 4 65.72 -3.02 31.74
CA PHE A 4 65.32 -1.61 31.83
C PHE A 4 66.51 -0.78 32.37
N CYS A 5 67.03 0.19 31.62
CA CYS A 5 67.81 1.27 32.21
C CYS A 5 67.01 2.57 32.12
N ARG A 6 66.32 2.85 33.23
CA ARG A 6 65.84 4.18 33.58
C ARG A 6 67.07 5.06 33.74
N SER A 7 67.19 6.09 32.90
CA SER A 7 68.04 7.23 33.19
C SER A 7 67.14 8.46 33.21
N ASP A 8 66.59 8.72 34.40
CA ASP A 8 66.43 10.09 34.86
C ASP A 8 67.72 10.85 34.58
N LEU A 9 67.65 11.99 33.89
CA LEU A 9 68.23 13.28 34.29
C LEU A 9 68.27 14.26 33.12
N ALA A 10 67.95 15.51 33.45
CA ALA A 10 68.24 16.75 32.73
C ALA A 10 67.35 17.13 31.55
N ALA A 11 66.38 17.98 31.88
CA ALA A 11 65.85 19.00 30.99
C ALA A 11 66.99 19.88 30.43
N ALA A 12 67.60 19.52 29.30
CA ALA A 12 68.41 20.44 28.50
C ALA A 12 68.75 19.83 27.13
N THR A 13 68.47 20.59 26.06
CA THR A 13 68.98 20.43 24.67
C THR A 13 68.33 19.40 23.73
N LEU A 14 67.06 19.05 23.93
CA LEU A 14 66.34 18.36 22.85
C LEU A 14 66.08 19.35 21.70
N SER A 15 66.63 19.07 20.52
CA SER A 15 66.52 19.90 19.31
C SER A 15 65.09 20.40 19.10
N PRO A 16 64.90 21.68 18.69
CA PRO A 16 63.57 22.24 18.46
C PRO A 16 62.75 21.41 17.47
N ARG A 17 63.41 20.67 16.56
CA ARG A 17 62.74 19.73 15.64
C ARG A 17 62.15 18.52 16.33
N ILE A 18 62.83 17.97 17.33
CA ILE A 18 62.36 16.77 18.05
C ILE A 18 61.23 17.16 19.02
N ILE A 19 61.32 18.33 19.66
CA ILE A 19 60.22 18.90 20.44
C ILE A 19 59.00 19.13 19.54
N PHE A 20 59.20 19.70 18.35
CA PHE A 20 58.12 19.95 17.39
C PHE A 20 57.47 18.66 16.89
N ILE A 21 58.25 17.63 16.57
CA ILE A 21 57.72 16.32 16.16
C ILE A 21 56.96 15.65 17.30
N ARG A 22 57.46 15.74 18.55
CA ARG A 22 56.77 15.19 19.72
C ARG A 22 55.48 15.94 20.05
N ILE A 23 55.44 17.27 19.82
CA ILE A 23 54.23 18.09 19.91
C ILE A 23 53.23 17.70 18.81
N LEU A 24 53.67 17.48 17.57
CA LEU A 24 52.78 17.07 16.47
C LEU A 24 52.22 15.66 16.64
N LEU A 25 52.99 14.71 17.19
CA LEU A 25 52.56 13.33 17.43
C LEU A 25 51.70 13.15 18.70
N THR A 26 51.68 14.14 19.60
CA THR A 26 50.79 14.14 20.79
C THR A 26 49.57 15.04 20.61
N MET A 27 49.40 15.70 19.47
CA MET A 27 48.19 16.48 19.20
C MET A 27 47.04 15.51 18.95
N PRO A 28 45.96 15.55 19.76
CA PRO A 28 44.74 14.85 19.40
C PRO A 28 44.26 15.39 18.04
N ASN A 29 43.84 14.44 17.22
CA ASN A 29 43.27 14.63 15.89
C ASN A 29 42.35 15.87 15.86
N GLN A 30 42.77 16.86 15.07
CA GLN A 30 42.09 18.09 14.67
C GLN A 30 40.65 18.23 15.19
N GLU A 31 40.43 19.26 16.02
CA GLU A 31 39.13 19.65 16.54
C GLU A 31 38.08 19.74 15.42
N VAL A 32 37.02 18.95 15.56
CA VAL A 32 35.78 19.10 14.79
C VAL A 32 35.22 20.48 15.13
N ILE A 33 35.07 21.30 14.10
CA ILE A 33 34.55 22.67 14.19
C ILE A 33 33.24 22.69 15.02
N PRO A 34 33.18 23.37 16.19
CA PRO A 34 32.10 23.19 17.17
C PRO A 34 30.74 23.73 16.71
N HIS A 35 30.70 24.66 15.76
CA HIS A 35 29.45 25.25 15.25
C HIS A 35 28.77 24.43 14.15
N LEU A 36 29.47 23.48 13.50
CA LEU A 36 28.84 22.57 12.54
C LEU A 36 27.92 21.55 13.24
N ASN A 37 28.19 21.26 14.52
CA ASN A 37 27.38 20.35 15.33
C ASN A 37 26.09 21.01 15.85
N MET A 38 25.97 22.33 15.78
CA MET A 38 24.79 23.08 16.26
C MET A 38 23.63 23.09 15.26
N SER A 39 23.88 22.70 14.00
CA SER A 39 22.86 22.59 12.95
C SER A 39 22.36 21.16 12.74
N LEU A 40 23.05 20.17 13.29
CA LEU A 40 22.73 18.75 13.26
C LEU A 40 22.44 18.28 14.69
N GLU A 41 21.41 18.87 15.32
CA GLU A 41 20.95 18.36 16.61
C GLU A 41 20.73 16.83 16.50
N PRO A 42 21.19 16.01 17.48
CA PRO A 42 21.12 14.56 17.40
C PRO A 42 19.69 14.05 17.23
N THR A 43 18.70 14.87 17.60
CA THR A 43 17.26 14.63 17.45
C THR A 43 16.83 14.43 15.99
N PHE A 44 17.46 15.10 15.01
CA PHE A 44 17.08 14.97 13.59
C PHE A 44 17.57 13.64 12.98
N LEU A 45 18.70 13.13 13.46
CA LEU A 45 19.23 11.84 13.03
C LEU A 45 18.51 10.68 13.74
N THR A 46 18.11 10.84 15.00
CA THR A 46 17.35 9.82 15.74
C THR A 46 15.92 9.66 15.21
N ASN A 47 15.31 10.74 14.73
CA ASN A 47 13.97 10.72 14.14
C ASN A 47 13.98 10.48 12.61
N ARG A 48 15.14 10.15 12.03
CA ARG A 48 15.23 9.88 10.60
C ARG A 48 14.41 8.61 10.28
N PRO A 49 13.42 8.68 9.39
CA PRO A 49 12.67 7.49 8.98
C PRO A 49 13.59 6.49 8.27
N THR A 50 13.26 5.21 8.39
CA THR A 50 13.98 4.16 7.68
C THR A 50 13.77 4.31 6.18
N GLU A 51 14.71 3.86 5.38
CA GLU A 51 14.59 3.88 3.92
C GLU A 51 13.32 3.18 3.41
N ALA A 52 12.96 2.07 4.05
CA ALA A 52 11.71 1.35 3.78
C ALA A 52 10.48 2.24 4.03
N ASP A 53 10.44 2.98 5.14
CA ASP A 53 9.35 3.91 5.46
C ASP A 53 9.26 5.03 4.41
N MET A 54 10.41 5.50 3.90
CA MET A 54 10.47 6.52 2.85
C MET A 54 9.97 5.97 1.51
N GLN A 55 10.23 4.70 1.19
CA GLN A 55 9.73 4.04 -0.01
C GLN A 55 8.22 3.81 0.06
N GLU A 56 7.70 3.35 1.20
CA GLU A 56 6.27 3.16 1.42
C GLU A 56 5.49 4.48 1.29
N ARG A 57 6.06 5.56 1.82
CA ARG A 57 5.51 6.92 1.67
C ARG A 57 5.68 7.49 0.26
N GLY A 58 6.32 6.77 -0.67
CA GLY A 58 6.57 7.20 -2.04
C GLY A 58 7.59 8.32 -2.19
N LEU A 59 8.40 8.58 -1.15
CA LEU A 59 9.45 9.60 -1.16
C LEU A 59 10.72 9.11 -1.86
N LEU A 60 11.02 7.83 -1.74
CA LEU A 60 12.16 7.19 -2.40
C LEU A 60 11.68 6.11 -3.37
N SER A 61 12.29 6.04 -4.55
CA SER A 61 12.05 4.94 -5.49
C SER A 61 12.75 3.67 -5.00
N PRO A 62 12.23 2.47 -5.30
CA PRO A 62 12.90 1.23 -4.91
C PRO A 62 14.31 1.18 -5.51
N ASN A 63 15.27 0.67 -4.72
CA ASN A 63 16.70 0.58 -5.09
C ASN A 63 17.00 -0.32 -6.30
N SER A 64 15.97 -0.95 -6.88
CA SER A 64 16.10 -1.78 -8.09
C SER A 64 16.45 -0.97 -9.34
N ILE A 65 16.26 0.35 -9.35
CA ILE A 65 16.43 1.19 -10.54
C ILE A 65 17.52 2.23 -10.29
N ALA A 66 18.48 2.33 -11.22
CA ALA A 66 19.53 3.33 -11.16
C ALA A 66 18.95 4.76 -11.04
N PRO A 67 19.50 5.63 -10.16
CA PRO A 67 18.95 6.97 -9.91
C PRO A 67 18.71 7.81 -11.18
N ALA A 68 19.62 7.72 -12.16
CA ALA A 68 19.51 8.43 -13.43
C ALA A 68 18.34 7.97 -14.31
N LEU A 69 17.84 6.74 -14.14
CA LEU A 69 16.78 6.15 -14.97
C LEU A 69 15.38 6.33 -14.36
N GLN A 70 15.27 6.66 -13.07
CA GLN A 70 14.00 6.71 -12.34
C GLN A 70 12.94 7.60 -13.04
N GLY A 71 13.34 8.77 -13.55
CA GLY A 71 12.43 9.67 -14.28
C GLY A 71 11.90 9.07 -15.58
N LYS A 72 12.76 8.41 -16.36
CA LYS A 72 12.36 7.75 -17.62
C LYS A 72 11.49 6.52 -17.32
N ALA A 73 11.84 5.73 -16.31
CA ALA A 73 11.05 4.57 -15.88
C ALA A 73 9.62 4.99 -15.47
N ARG A 74 9.47 6.08 -14.70
CA ARG A 74 8.16 6.61 -14.32
C ARG A 74 7.36 7.11 -15.53
N THR A 75 8.03 7.71 -16.50
CA THR A 75 7.39 8.18 -17.74
C THR A 75 6.87 7.00 -18.57
N LEU A 76 7.68 5.96 -18.72
CA LEU A 76 7.28 4.72 -19.39
C LEU A 76 6.10 4.05 -18.67
N GLN A 77 6.16 3.92 -17.35
CA GLN A 77 5.07 3.34 -16.55
C GLN A 77 3.77 4.12 -16.75
N LYS A 78 3.82 5.46 -16.75
CA LYS A 78 2.65 6.29 -17.04
C LYS A 78 2.10 6.05 -18.45
N ALA A 79 2.96 5.93 -19.46
CA ALA A 79 2.54 5.64 -20.83
C ALA A 79 1.86 4.27 -20.92
N MET A 80 2.47 3.22 -20.33
CA MET A 80 1.89 1.88 -20.30
C MET A 80 0.51 1.85 -19.63
N VAL A 81 0.36 2.54 -18.49
CA VAL A 81 -0.94 2.63 -17.79
C VAL A 81 -1.95 3.40 -18.63
N LYS A 82 -1.55 4.49 -19.29
CA LYS A 82 -2.42 5.26 -20.19
C LYS A 82 -2.93 4.39 -21.35
N ASP A 83 -2.06 3.63 -21.98
CA ASP A 83 -2.42 2.75 -23.10
C ASP A 83 -3.35 1.62 -22.64
N ALA A 84 -3.07 1.03 -21.47
CA ALA A 84 -3.93 0.02 -20.87
C ALA A 84 -5.33 0.58 -20.55
N ILE A 85 -5.43 1.78 -19.97
CA ILE A 85 -6.71 2.44 -19.72
C ILE A 85 -7.44 2.73 -21.03
N ALA A 86 -6.74 3.22 -22.06
CA ALA A 86 -7.35 3.48 -23.36
C ALA A 86 -7.97 2.21 -23.98
N LEU A 87 -7.27 1.07 -23.89
CA LEU A 87 -7.80 -0.22 -24.34
C LEU A 87 -9.05 -0.62 -23.54
N GLN A 88 -9.02 -0.52 -22.21
CA GLN A 88 -10.15 -0.86 -21.35
C GLN A 88 -11.37 0.03 -21.59
N LEU A 89 -11.15 1.31 -21.89
CA LEU A 89 -12.21 2.24 -22.26
C LEU A 89 -12.81 1.92 -23.63
N ALA A 90 -11.99 1.46 -24.59
CA ALA A 90 -12.48 1.03 -25.90
C ALA A 90 -13.36 -0.23 -25.81
N SER A 91 -13.04 -1.15 -24.89
CA SER A 91 -13.83 -2.36 -24.63
C SER A 91 -14.92 -2.17 -23.57
N ARG A 92 -15.29 -0.93 -23.23
CA ARG A 92 -16.23 -0.67 -22.14
C ARG A 92 -17.63 -1.16 -22.53
N PRO A 93 -18.27 -2.03 -21.72
CA PRO A 93 -19.61 -2.52 -22.00
C PRO A 93 -20.67 -1.43 -21.83
N ASP A 94 -21.73 -1.52 -22.64
CA ASP A 94 -22.90 -0.65 -22.54
C ASP A 94 -23.71 -0.92 -21.26
N ALA A 95 -24.46 0.09 -20.82
CA ALA A 95 -25.27 -0.01 -19.60
C ALA A 95 -26.33 -1.12 -19.69
N GLU A 96 -26.90 -1.36 -20.87
CA GLU A 96 -27.86 -2.44 -21.13
C GLU A 96 -27.19 -3.82 -21.03
N SER A 97 -26.01 -4.01 -21.62
CA SER A 97 -25.24 -5.25 -21.45
C SER A 97 -24.90 -5.53 -19.98
N LEU A 98 -24.66 -4.48 -19.19
CA LEU A 98 -24.41 -4.59 -17.75
C LEU A 98 -25.69 -4.95 -16.96
N HIS A 99 -26.86 -4.58 -17.48
CA HIS A 99 -28.15 -4.96 -16.92
C HIS A 99 -28.46 -6.43 -17.12
N ASP A 100 -28.30 -6.92 -18.34
CA ASP A 100 -28.57 -8.32 -18.66
C ASP A 100 -27.69 -9.26 -17.83
N LYS A 101 -26.48 -8.80 -17.49
CA LYS A 101 -25.55 -9.50 -16.59
C LYS A 101 -25.91 -9.38 -15.09
N GLY A 102 -26.97 -8.65 -14.74
CA GLY A 102 -27.41 -8.42 -13.37
C GLY A 102 -26.47 -7.53 -12.54
N VAL A 103 -25.53 -6.83 -13.17
CA VAL A 103 -24.55 -5.96 -12.50
C VAL A 103 -25.12 -4.55 -12.30
N HIS A 104 -25.99 -4.11 -13.20
CA HIS A 104 -26.71 -2.84 -13.11
C HIS A 104 -28.23 -3.05 -13.20
N SER A 105 -29.00 -2.15 -12.61
CA SER A 105 -30.45 -2.16 -12.68
C SER A 105 -30.92 -0.86 -13.34
N PRO A 106 -31.31 -0.87 -14.63
CA PRO A 106 -31.74 0.29 -15.38
C PRO A 106 -33.15 0.67 -14.93
N GLY A 107 -33.43 1.97 -14.96
CA GLY A 107 -34.78 2.48 -14.71
C GLY A 107 -35.15 2.64 -13.23
N SER A 108 -34.27 2.27 -12.31
CA SER A 108 -34.47 2.64 -10.92
C SER A 108 -34.22 4.14 -10.79
N ASN A 109 -35.29 4.95 -10.69
CA ASN A 109 -35.24 6.38 -10.31
C ASN A 109 -34.70 6.58 -8.87
N ILE A 110 -33.91 5.63 -8.39
CA ILE A 110 -33.43 5.47 -7.04
C ILE A 110 -31.94 5.82 -7.08
N SER A 111 -31.53 6.69 -6.17
CA SER A 111 -30.12 7.06 -6.00
C SER A 111 -29.24 5.82 -5.77
N PRO A 112 -27.99 5.79 -6.26
CA PRO A 112 -27.06 4.68 -6.05
C PRO A 112 -26.91 4.26 -4.59
N SER A 113 -27.04 5.21 -3.66
CA SER A 113 -26.98 4.94 -2.21
C SER A 113 -28.16 4.13 -1.67
N LEU A 114 -29.32 4.19 -2.33
CA LEU A 114 -30.56 3.55 -1.91
C LEU A 114 -30.85 2.23 -2.63
N LEU A 115 -30.16 1.97 -3.76
CA LEU A 115 -30.24 0.70 -4.49
C LEU A 115 -30.15 -0.56 -3.61
N PRO A 116 -29.20 -0.70 -2.66
CA PRO A 116 -29.11 -1.91 -1.85
C PRO A 116 -30.33 -2.10 -0.94
N ALA A 117 -30.84 -1.01 -0.36
CA ALA A 117 -32.03 -1.05 0.50
C ALA A 117 -33.29 -1.39 -0.32
N ALA A 118 -33.42 -0.80 -1.52
CA ALA A 118 -34.52 -1.09 -2.44
C ALA A 118 -34.52 -2.56 -2.89
N HIS A 119 -33.36 -3.10 -3.27
CA HIS A 119 -33.25 -4.51 -3.67
C HIS A 119 -33.56 -5.47 -2.50
N ASN A 120 -33.14 -5.13 -1.29
CA ASN A 120 -33.49 -5.92 -0.11
C ASN A 120 -34.98 -5.91 0.18
N LEU A 121 -35.62 -4.74 0.07
CA LEU A 121 -37.06 -4.60 0.22
C LEU A 121 -37.81 -5.42 -0.84
N GLU A 122 -37.44 -5.28 -2.11
CA GLU A 122 -38.02 -6.04 -3.22
C GLU A 122 -37.91 -7.55 -2.98
N LYS A 123 -36.76 -8.02 -2.50
CA LYS A 123 -36.55 -9.43 -2.16
C LYS A 123 -37.47 -9.88 -1.01
N CYS A 124 -37.66 -9.06 0.02
CA CYS A 124 -38.57 -9.38 1.13
C CYS A 124 -40.03 -9.44 0.64
N LEU A 125 -40.47 -8.47 -0.15
CA LEU A 125 -41.82 -8.46 -0.72
C LEU A 125 -42.10 -9.69 -1.59
N LYS A 126 -41.14 -10.07 -2.46
CA LYS A 126 -41.26 -11.29 -3.27
C LYS A 126 -41.30 -12.56 -2.42
N LYS A 127 -40.49 -12.63 -1.36
CA LYS A 127 -40.52 -13.77 -0.42
C LYS A 127 -41.87 -13.89 0.26
N ASP A 128 -42.43 -12.79 0.74
CA ASP A 128 -43.72 -12.79 1.44
C ASP A 128 -44.87 -13.17 0.49
N ALA A 129 -44.86 -12.65 -0.74
CA ALA A 129 -45.81 -13.01 -1.77
C ALA A 129 -45.76 -14.51 -2.09
N VAL A 130 -44.56 -15.05 -2.34
CA VAL A 130 -44.36 -16.50 -2.61
C VAL A 130 -44.77 -17.34 -1.39
N ALA A 131 -44.43 -16.91 -0.17
CA ALA A 131 -44.82 -17.61 1.04
C ALA A 131 -46.34 -17.67 1.20
N LYS A 132 -47.06 -16.59 0.86
CA LYS A 132 -48.53 -16.60 0.86
C LYS A 132 -49.09 -17.57 -0.19
N SER A 133 -48.61 -17.52 -1.43
CA SER A 133 -49.06 -18.43 -2.51
C SER A 133 -48.79 -19.90 -2.19
N LEU A 134 -47.72 -20.20 -1.47
CA LEU A 134 -47.41 -21.57 -1.04
C LEU A 134 -48.31 -22.07 0.09
N ARG A 135 -48.84 -21.18 0.94
CA ARG A 135 -49.82 -21.55 1.99
C ARG A 135 -51.18 -21.90 1.41
N GLU A 136 -51.59 -21.18 0.37
CA GLU A 136 -52.84 -21.38 -0.36
C GLU A 136 -52.69 -22.45 -1.48
N ARG A 137 -51.62 -23.25 -1.43
CA ARG A 137 -51.34 -24.25 -2.46
C ARG A 137 -52.38 -25.37 -2.41
N PRO A 138 -53.09 -25.65 -3.52
CA PRO A 138 -54.06 -26.73 -3.57
C PRO A 138 -53.40 -28.09 -3.35
N THR A 139 -54.16 -28.99 -2.73
CA THR A 139 -53.75 -30.37 -2.47
C THR A 139 -53.81 -31.19 -3.75
N LYS A 140 -53.18 -32.38 -3.75
CA LYS A 140 -53.18 -33.25 -4.94
C LYS A 140 -54.58 -33.70 -5.32
N ASP A 141 -55.44 -33.94 -4.34
CA ASP A 141 -56.80 -34.42 -4.57
C ASP A 141 -57.66 -33.37 -5.26
N GLU A 142 -57.53 -32.10 -4.86
CA GLU A 142 -58.18 -30.95 -5.54
C GLU A 142 -57.72 -30.82 -7.01
N LEU A 143 -56.44 -31.08 -7.28
CA LEU A 143 -55.90 -31.05 -8.65
C LEU A 143 -56.38 -32.24 -9.51
N ILE A 144 -56.73 -33.37 -8.89
CA ILE A 144 -57.36 -34.51 -9.58
C ILE A 144 -58.82 -34.17 -9.90
N THR A 145 -59.55 -33.55 -8.97
CA THR A 145 -60.94 -33.12 -9.22
C THR A 145 -61.04 -32.06 -10.31
N ASP A 146 -60.05 -31.17 -10.39
CA ASP A 146 -59.95 -30.15 -11.44
C ASP A 146 -59.50 -30.71 -12.79
N GLY A 147 -59.22 -32.02 -12.88
CA GLY A 147 -58.81 -32.70 -14.12
C GLY A 147 -57.38 -32.39 -14.58
N ILE A 148 -56.56 -31.79 -13.72
CA ILE A 148 -55.17 -31.43 -14.02
C ILE A 148 -54.23 -32.63 -13.82
N LEU A 149 -54.49 -33.45 -12.78
CA LEU A 149 -53.71 -34.65 -12.48
C LEU A 149 -54.53 -35.92 -12.75
N SER A 150 -53.88 -36.93 -13.34
CA SER A 150 -54.50 -38.26 -13.45
C SER A 150 -54.57 -38.91 -12.06
N PRO A 151 -55.71 -39.55 -11.71
CA PRO A 151 -55.78 -40.33 -10.48
C PRO A 151 -54.75 -41.47 -10.51
N PRO A 152 -54.20 -41.85 -9.35
CA PRO A 152 -53.26 -42.96 -9.27
C PRO A 152 -53.96 -44.23 -9.77
N MET A 153 -53.39 -44.86 -10.80
CA MET A 153 -53.84 -46.18 -11.27
C MET A 153 -53.62 -47.18 -10.12
N ALA A 154 -54.69 -47.88 -9.72
CA ALA A 154 -54.65 -48.94 -8.72
C ALA A 154 -54.00 -50.21 -9.27
#